data_AF-A0A1H8IHN8-F1
#
_entry.id   AF-A0A1H8IHN8-F1
#
_cell.length_a   1.000
_cell.length_b   1.000
_cell.length_c   1.000
_cell.angle_alpha   90.00
_cell.angle_beta   90.00
_cell.angle_gamma   90.00
#
_symmetry.space_group_name_H-M   'P 1'
#
loop_
_entity.id
_entity.type
_entity.pdbx_description
1 polymer ?
#
loop_
_entity_poly.entity_id
_entity_poly.type
_entity_poly.pdbx_seq_one_letter_code
_entity_poly.pdbx_strand_id
1 'polypeptide(L)'
;MNVNELVNQAADADQYDDQTQETSNFDDGPAPAGWTPARFVGYVEVGKRKQKPFQGKPKADCMEVRMYFELNGPKHRREIEVDGVKRTVTNMQSIKMALKVGDKASFSKLMKKMVYGREGIKHMASMLGQGFLIKIEHNTVAKTEDKPERTFANMKDADGNWLIGPPTITDPMTEVVTNVAVPEISVPIKLLLLKNPTKEQWESIFIDGTRTVKDAKGVETEQSKNWLQEDIVQNMVGFEGSALQTLVSGVGDLNLNLDPGKVETPEEEVLEPVTPAEAPKTPVEAAPVVDPAVEPKQTKQDVSGAPDASPADIMADLGL
;
A
#
# COMPACT_ATOMS: atom_id res chain seq x y z
N MET A 1 31.50 33.55 -38.63
CA MET A 1 31.56 32.18 -38.07
C MET A 1 31.76 31.22 -39.22
N ASN A 2 32.79 30.39 -39.16
CA ASN A 2 33.22 29.56 -40.29
C ASN A 2 32.37 28.28 -40.34
N VAL A 3 31.76 27.98 -41.48
CA VAL A 3 30.92 26.77 -41.67
C VAL A 3 31.72 25.50 -41.35
N ASN A 4 33.03 25.50 -41.60
CA ASN A 4 33.91 24.36 -41.30
C ASN A 4 34.15 24.15 -39.79
N GLU A 5 34.02 25.19 -38.95
CA GLU A 5 34.12 25.02 -37.49
C GLU A 5 32.86 24.35 -36.91
N LEU A 6 31.68 24.64 -37.48
CA LEU A 6 30.42 24.01 -37.10
C LEU A 6 30.36 22.53 -37.52
N VAL A 7 30.95 22.18 -38.68
CA VAL A 7 31.02 20.78 -39.15
C VAL A 7 31.97 19.95 -38.29
N ASN A 8 33.07 20.54 -37.79
CA ASN A 8 33.98 19.83 -36.88
C ASN A 8 33.39 19.63 -35.48
N GLN A 9 32.54 20.55 -34.99
CA GLN A 9 31.81 20.35 -33.72
C GLN A 9 30.70 19.28 -33.84
N ALA A 10 30.14 19.07 -35.03
CA ALA A 10 29.18 18.00 -35.29
C ALA A 10 29.84 16.60 -35.36
N ALA A 11 31.15 16.52 -35.60
CA ALA A 11 31.88 15.24 -35.60
C ALA A 11 32.12 14.67 -34.18
N ASP A 12 32.00 15.50 -33.14
CA ASP A 12 31.99 15.06 -31.74
C ASP A 12 30.59 14.62 -31.26
N ALA A 13 29.57 14.68 -32.14
CA ALA A 13 28.19 14.31 -31.82
C ALA A 13 28.03 12.82 -31.45
N ASP A 14 28.91 11.95 -31.97
CA ASP A 14 28.95 10.51 -31.66
C ASP A 14 29.41 10.21 -30.21
N GLN A 15 29.86 11.22 -29.44
CA GLN A 15 30.19 11.08 -28.01
C GLN A 15 29.06 11.51 -27.08
N TYR A 16 27.93 11.98 -27.61
CA TYR A 16 26.72 12.27 -26.83
C TYR A 16 25.76 11.09 -26.86
N ASP A 17 24.71 11.16 -26.03
CA ASP A 17 23.67 10.13 -25.96
C ASP A 17 23.12 9.81 -27.35
N ASP A 18 23.09 8.52 -27.70
CA ASP A 18 22.62 7.99 -28.98
C ASP A 18 21.14 8.35 -29.21
N GLN A 19 20.91 9.30 -30.14
CA GLN A 19 19.58 9.81 -30.48
C GLN A 19 18.78 8.88 -31.42
N THR A 20 19.34 7.71 -31.80
CA THR A 20 18.64 6.67 -32.58
C THR A 20 18.03 5.59 -31.69
N GLN A 21 18.33 5.61 -30.39
CA GLN A 21 17.65 4.79 -29.39
C GLN A 21 16.35 5.49 -29.00
N GLU A 22 15.22 4.80 -29.13
CA GLU A 22 14.02 5.23 -28.42
C GLU A 22 14.31 5.21 -26.92
N THR A 23 14.38 6.38 -26.28
CA THR A 23 14.31 6.51 -24.81
C THR A 23 12.87 6.33 -24.32
N SER A 24 12.14 5.37 -24.90
CA SER A 24 10.78 4.99 -24.52
C SER A 24 10.75 3.95 -23.40
N ASN A 25 11.85 3.80 -22.65
CA ASN A 25 11.81 3.17 -21.34
C ASN A 25 11.43 4.23 -20.29
N PHE A 26 10.17 4.65 -20.29
CA PHE A 26 9.53 5.01 -19.02
C PHE A 26 9.48 3.70 -18.21
N ASP A 27 10.59 3.38 -17.56
CA ASP A 27 10.64 2.31 -16.58
C ASP A 27 9.83 2.81 -15.37
N ASP A 28 8.53 2.54 -15.39
CA ASP A 28 7.67 2.54 -14.21
C ASP A 28 8.00 1.32 -13.32
N GLY A 29 9.30 1.13 -13.08
CA GLY A 29 9.84 0.13 -12.18
C GLY A 29 9.31 0.33 -10.76
N PRO A 30 9.33 -0.71 -9.93
CA PRO A 30 8.96 -0.58 -8.53
C PRO A 30 9.78 0.53 -7.87
N ALA A 31 9.20 1.22 -6.89
CA ALA A 31 9.89 2.27 -6.16
C ALA A 31 11.28 1.77 -5.70
N PRO A 32 12.37 2.54 -5.90
CA PRO A 32 13.72 2.12 -5.55
C PRO A 32 13.81 1.53 -4.14
N ALA A 33 14.56 0.44 -4.00
CA ALA A 33 14.80 -0.17 -2.69
C ALA A 33 15.70 0.71 -1.82
N GLY A 34 15.60 0.54 -0.51
CA GLY A 34 16.40 1.26 0.48
C GLY A 34 15.57 2.10 1.45
N TRP A 35 16.26 2.78 2.35
CA TRP A 35 15.67 3.68 3.33
C TRP A 35 15.29 5.04 2.73
N THR A 36 14.13 5.56 3.12
CA THR A 36 13.60 6.82 2.59
C THR A 36 12.73 7.52 3.62
N PRO A 37 12.85 8.86 3.79
CA PRO A 37 11.88 9.63 4.54
C PRO A 37 10.57 9.63 3.75
N ALA A 38 9.43 9.53 4.43
CA ALA A 38 8.15 9.47 3.76
C ALA A 38 7.07 10.22 4.52
N ARG A 39 6.10 10.78 3.80
CA ARG A 39 4.90 11.41 4.37
C ARG A 39 3.72 10.48 4.22
N PHE A 40 2.94 10.30 5.28
CA PHE A 40 1.69 9.57 5.21
C PHE A 40 0.60 10.48 4.62
N VAL A 41 0.29 10.31 3.34
CA VAL A 41 -0.54 11.25 2.57
C VAL A 41 -1.92 10.72 2.23
N GLY A 42 -2.23 9.46 2.58
CA GLY A 42 -3.59 8.99 2.37
C GLY A 42 -4.06 7.83 3.22
N TYR A 43 -5.33 7.91 3.62
CA TYR A 43 -6.07 6.88 4.36
C TYR A 43 -7.49 6.82 3.78
N VAL A 44 -7.79 5.76 3.04
CA VAL A 44 -9.06 5.58 2.33
C VAL A 44 -9.70 4.27 2.76
N GLU A 45 -10.82 4.35 3.48
CA GLU A 45 -11.65 3.18 3.75
C GLU A 45 -12.44 2.80 2.50
N VAL A 46 -12.20 1.60 1.97
CA VAL A 46 -12.79 1.16 0.70
C VAL A 46 -14.02 0.26 0.88
N GLY A 47 -14.48 0.10 2.13
CA GLY A 47 -15.67 -0.64 2.50
C GLY A 47 -15.40 -2.11 2.82
N LYS A 48 -16.47 -2.85 3.13
CA LYS A 48 -16.41 -4.31 3.31
C LYS A 48 -16.21 -4.96 1.95
N ARG A 49 -15.25 -5.87 1.84
CA ARG A 49 -14.93 -6.61 0.61
C ARG A 49 -14.98 -8.10 0.86
N LYS A 50 -15.45 -8.84 -0.15
CA LYS A 50 -15.35 -10.30 -0.20
C LYS A 50 -13.89 -10.72 -0.06
N GLN A 51 -13.61 -11.57 0.90
CA GLN A 51 -12.26 -12.03 1.21
C GLN A 51 -11.94 -13.31 0.43
N LYS A 52 -10.70 -13.45 -0.05
CA LYS A 52 -10.26 -14.70 -0.66
C LYS A 52 -10.43 -15.86 0.33
N PRO A 53 -10.97 -17.02 -0.11
CA PRO A 53 -11.07 -18.20 0.74
C PRO A 53 -9.72 -18.58 1.34
N PHE A 54 -9.73 -19.09 2.57
CA PHE A 54 -8.55 -19.64 3.22
C PHE A 54 -8.72 -21.13 3.39
N GLN A 55 -7.81 -21.92 2.82
CA GLN A 55 -7.90 -23.38 2.81
C GLN A 55 -9.26 -23.89 2.27
N GLY A 56 -9.73 -23.28 1.18
CA GLY A 56 -11.01 -23.61 0.55
C GLY A 56 -12.26 -23.12 1.31
N LYS A 57 -12.10 -22.59 2.52
CA LYS A 57 -13.23 -22.09 3.32
C LYS A 57 -13.48 -20.61 3.04
N PRO A 58 -14.74 -20.21 2.74
CA PRO A 58 -15.10 -18.81 2.63
C PRO A 58 -14.70 -18.05 3.89
N LYS A 59 -14.18 -16.84 3.69
CA LYS A 59 -13.91 -15.91 4.79
C LYS A 59 -15.01 -14.86 4.79
N ALA A 60 -15.44 -14.49 5.99
CA ALA A 60 -16.35 -13.37 6.15
C ALA A 60 -15.75 -12.10 5.52
N ASP A 61 -16.64 -11.29 4.94
CA ASP A 61 -16.28 -9.99 4.39
C ASP A 61 -15.59 -9.13 5.44
N CYS A 62 -14.60 -8.36 4.99
CA CYS A 62 -13.80 -7.55 5.88
C CYS A 62 -13.73 -6.13 5.36
N MET A 63 -13.77 -5.16 6.27
CA MET A 63 -13.38 -3.78 5.94
C MET A 63 -11.95 -3.79 5.40
N GLU A 64 -11.73 -3.05 4.32
CA GLU A 64 -10.40 -2.82 3.76
C GLU A 64 -10.08 -1.33 3.76
N VAL A 65 -8.78 -1.05 3.85
CA VAL A 65 -8.23 0.30 3.79
C VAL A 65 -7.11 0.33 2.76
N ARG A 66 -7.02 1.45 2.05
CA ARG A 66 -5.88 1.80 1.22
C ARG A 66 -5.13 2.98 1.83
N MET A 67 -3.82 2.84 1.91
CA MET A 67 -2.90 3.80 2.50
C MET A 67 -1.88 4.25 1.46
N TYR A 68 -1.42 5.48 1.58
CA TYR A 68 -0.48 6.10 0.65
C TYR A 68 0.65 6.78 1.39
N PHE A 69 1.88 6.51 0.96
CA PHE A 69 3.10 7.09 1.46
C PHE A 69 3.86 7.76 0.32
N GLU A 70 4.08 9.06 0.45
CA GLU A 70 4.90 9.85 -0.46
C GLU A 70 6.37 9.65 -0.10
N LEU A 71 7.17 9.11 -1.02
CA LEU A 71 8.57 8.73 -0.76
C LEU A 71 9.52 9.87 -1.10
N ASN A 72 10.14 10.47 -0.09
CA ASN A 72 10.84 11.75 -0.21
C ASN A 72 12.36 11.66 -0.31
N GLY A 73 12.95 10.46 -0.30
CA GLY A 73 14.39 10.28 -0.48
C GLY A 73 14.89 10.70 -1.87
N PRO A 74 16.20 11.00 -2.03
CA PRO A 74 16.77 11.49 -3.28
C PRO A 74 16.47 10.58 -4.49
N LYS A 75 16.54 9.25 -4.29
CA LYS A 75 16.27 8.24 -5.33
C LYS A 75 14.82 8.22 -5.83
N HIS A 76 13.89 8.84 -5.09
CA HIS A 76 12.46 8.82 -5.38
C HIS A 76 11.94 10.08 -6.06
N ARG A 77 12.80 11.08 -6.28
CA ARG A 77 12.44 12.36 -6.85
C ARG A 77 12.91 12.42 -8.29
N ARG A 78 12.00 12.74 -9.21
CA ARG A 78 12.33 13.01 -10.61
C ARG A 78 11.69 14.32 -11.05
N GLU A 79 12.41 15.10 -11.84
CA GLU A 79 11.84 16.27 -12.51
C GLU A 79 11.17 15.80 -13.80
N ILE A 80 9.92 16.19 -13.99
CA ILE A 80 9.20 16.01 -15.25
C ILE A 80 8.74 17.36 -15.74
N GLU A 81 8.72 17.54 -17.05
CA GLU A 81 8.08 18.69 -17.68
C GLU A 81 6.66 18.31 -18.05
N VAL A 82 5.69 19.03 -17.49
CA VAL A 82 4.26 18.89 -17.81
C VAL A 82 3.78 20.25 -18.26
N ASP A 83 3.33 20.34 -19.51
CA ASP A 83 2.82 21.56 -20.13
C ASP A 83 3.82 22.75 -20.08
N GLY A 84 5.11 22.47 -20.30
CA GLY A 84 6.17 23.49 -20.26
C GLY A 84 6.59 23.93 -18.86
N VAL A 85 6.01 23.33 -17.80
CA VAL A 85 6.34 23.61 -16.40
C VAL A 85 7.10 22.42 -15.81
N LYS A 86 8.32 22.68 -15.31
CA LYS A 86 9.08 21.70 -14.54
C LYS A 86 8.39 21.43 -13.21
N ARG A 87 8.06 20.17 -12.95
CA ARG A 87 7.49 19.68 -11.70
C ARG A 87 8.34 18.55 -11.16
N THR A 88 8.69 18.62 -9.88
CA THR A 88 9.24 17.47 -9.18
C THR A 88 8.10 16.53 -8.83
N VAL A 89 8.18 15.29 -9.28
CA VAL A 89 7.28 14.21 -8.86
C VAL A 89 8.05 13.20 -8.01
N THR A 90 7.34 12.60 -7.07
CA THR A 90 7.85 11.63 -6.12
C THR A 90 7.13 10.29 -6.28
N ASN A 91 7.84 9.18 -6.05
CA ASN A 91 7.19 7.88 -5.97
C ASN A 91 6.15 7.84 -4.85
N MET A 92 5.02 7.20 -5.15
CA MET A 92 3.95 6.93 -4.19
C MET A 92 3.91 5.45 -3.85
N GLN A 93 4.17 5.08 -2.61
CA GLN A 93 3.93 3.72 -2.14
C GLN A 93 2.49 3.58 -1.67
N SER A 94 1.71 2.72 -2.33
CA SER A 94 0.34 2.42 -1.92
C SER A 94 0.23 1.01 -1.34
N ILE A 95 -0.52 0.88 -0.25
CA ILE A 95 -0.78 -0.40 0.40
C ILE A 95 -2.28 -0.59 0.56
N LYS A 96 -2.80 -1.75 0.15
CA LYS A 96 -4.17 -2.18 0.41
C LYS A 96 -4.17 -3.34 1.42
N MET A 97 -4.96 -3.26 2.48
CA MET A 97 -5.09 -4.37 3.43
C MET A 97 -6.43 -4.39 4.16
N ALA A 98 -6.73 -5.53 4.78
CA ALA A 98 -7.86 -5.69 5.69
C ALA A 98 -7.67 -4.86 6.98
N LEU A 99 -8.67 -4.05 7.31
CA LEU A 99 -8.77 -3.27 8.54
C LEU A 99 -9.18 -4.19 9.71
N LYS A 100 -8.20 -4.79 10.36
CA LYS A 100 -8.38 -5.70 11.50
C LYS A 100 -7.64 -5.20 12.73
N VAL A 101 -8.37 -5.06 13.83
CA VAL A 101 -7.89 -4.45 15.09
C VAL A 101 -7.29 -5.45 16.09
N GLY A 102 -7.24 -6.74 15.77
CA GLY A 102 -6.62 -7.74 16.63
C GLY A 102 -5.09 -7.61 16.65
N ASP A 103 -4.43 -7.91 17.78
CA ASP A 103 -2.99 -7.71 17.97
C ASP A 103 -2.10 -8.42 16.94
N LYS A 104 -2.55 -9.57 16.43
CA LYS A 104 -1.83 -10.34 15.40
C LYS A 104 -2.08 -9.83 13.98
N ALA A 105 -3.06 -8.95 13.79
CA ALA A 105 -3.43 -8.45 12.47
C ALA A 105 -2.37 -7.50 11.91
N SER A 106 -2.14 -7.60 10.60
CA SER A 106 -1.16 -6.76 9.90
C SER A 106 -1.44 -5.27 10.06
N PHE A 107 -2.71 -4.85 10.04
CA PHE A 107 -3.09 -3.44 10.24
C PHE A 107 -2.71 -2.94 11.64
N SER A 108 -3.01 -3.73 12.68
CA SER A 108 -2.68 -3.37 14.07
C SER A 108 -1.16 -3.29 14.29
N LYS A 109 -0.39 -4.20 13.68
CA LYS A 109 1.08 -4.15 13.71
C LYS A 109 1.62 -2.89 13.02
N LEU A 110 1.05 -2.49 11.88
CA LEU A 110 1.42 -1.26 11.18
C LEU A 110 1.12 -0.03 12.05
N MET A 111 -0.09 0.04 12.61
CA MET A 111 -0.49 1.14 13.48
C MET A 111 0.47 1.29 14.66
N LYS A 112 0.83 0.19 15.34
CA LYS A 112 1.80 0.22 16.46
C LYS A 112 3.17 0.79 16.03
N LYS A 113 3.68 0.38 14.86
CA LYS A 113 4.94 0.89 14.31
C LYS A 113 4.88 2.38 13.97
N MET A 114 3.77 2.85 13.39
CA MET A 114 3.56 4.28 13.09
C MET A 114 3.28 5.13 14.33
N VAL A 115 2.68 4.55 15.37
CA VAL A 115 2.49 5.24 16.64
C VAL A 115 3.83 5.41 17.36
N TYR A 116 4.74 4.44 17.24
CA TYR A 116 6.08 4.42 17.83
C TYR A 116 6.11 4.77 19.33
N GLY A 117 5.08 4.35 20.07
CA GLY A 117 4.95 4.58 21.52
C GLY A 117 4.25 5.88 21.91
N ARG A 118 3.82 6.72 20.95
CA ARG A 118 3.01 7.91 21.25
C ARG A 118 1.64 7.55 21.82
N GLU A 119 1.22 8.29 22.84
CA GLU A 119 -0.10 8.11 23.43
C GLU A 119 -1.19 8.89 22.69
N GLY A 120 -2.46 8.53 22.91
CA GLY A 120 -3.62 9.28 22.41
C GLY A 120 -4.02 9.01 20.94
N ILE A 121 -3.18 8.36 20.13
CA ILE A 121 -3.48 8.04 18.73
C ILE A 121 -4.37 6.79 18.66
N LYS A 122 -5.67 7.00 18.41
CA LYS A 122 -6.68 5.91 18.34
C LYS A 122 -7.08 5.53 16.91
N HIS A 123 -6.74 6.36 15.93
CA HIS A 123 -7.15 6.17 14.54
C HIS A 123 -6.03 6.57 13.59
N MET A 124 -5.70 5.72 12.61
CA MET A 124 -4.55 5.93 11.74
C MET A 124 -4.68 7.21 10.89
N ALA A 125 -5.90 7.59 10.49
CA ALA A 125 -6.14 8.86 9.79
C ALA A 125 -5.66 10.10 10.58
N SER A 126 -5.57 10.04 11.92
CA SER A 126 -5.03 11.17 12.71
C SER A 126 -3.53 11.40 12.52
N MET A 127 -2.83 10.45 11.88
CA MET A 127 -1.42 10.58 11.52
C MET A 127 -1.22 11.12 10.10
N LEU A 128 -2.29 11.47 9.37
CA LEU A 128 -2.16 12.05 8.03
C LEU A 128 -1.28 13.31 8.06
N GLY A 129 -0.42 13.42 7.05
CA GLY A 129 0.59 14.44 6.90
C GLY A 129 1.84 14.27 7.76
N GLN A 130 1.88 13.30 8.67
CA GLN A 130 3.07 13.06 9.49
C GLN A 130 4.18 12.36 8.71
N GLY A 131 5.42 12.61 9.14
CA GLY A 131 6.64 12.03 8.57
C GLY A 131 7.04 10.73 9.25
N PHE A 132 7.58 9.81 8.47
CA PHE A 132 8.05 8.49 8.88
C PHE A 132 9.36 8.15 8.17
N LEU A 133 10.14 7.25 8.75
CA LEU A 133 11.24 6.58 8.04
C LEU A 133 10.74 5.21 7.58
N ILE A 134 10.89 4.91 6.29
CA ILE A 134 10.42 3.66 5.67
C ILE A 134 11.60 2.99 4.96
N LYS A 135 11.67 1.66 4.99
CA LYS A 135 12.54 0.88 4.10
C LYS A 135 11.69 0.20 3.03
N ILE A 136 12.08 0.37 1.77
CA ILE A 136 11.50 -0.35 0.64
C ILE A 136 12.36 -1.58 0.35
N GLU A 137 11.74 -2.75 0.34
CA GLU A 137 12.37 -4.01 -0.05
C GLU A 137 11.70 -4.57 -1.30
N HIS A 138 12.51 -5.12 -2.20
CA HIS A 138 12.05 -5.73 -3.44
C HIS A 138 11.83 -7.22 -3.25
N ASN A 139 10.65 -7.68 -3.61
CA ASN A 139 10.35 -9.12 -3.70
C ASN A 139 10.09 -9.48 -5.16
N THR A 140 10.87 -10.43 -5.67
CA THR A 140 10.72 -10.95 -7.03
C THR A 140 9.87 -12.20 -7.02
N VAL A 141 8.78 -12.19 -7.79
CA VAL A 141 7.99 -13.39 -8.07
C VAL A 141 8.54 -14.02 -9.34
N ALA A 142 9.10 -15.23 -9.21
CA ALA A 142 9.66 -15.98 -10.32
C ALA A 142 8.62 -16.21 -11.43
N LYS A 143 9.12 -16.30 -12.66
CA LYS A 143 8.30 -16.60 -13.84
C LYS A 143 7.59 -17.95 -13.67
N THR A 144 6.30 -17.98 -13.96
CA THR A 144 5.50 -19.21 -14.12
C THR A 144 5.05 -19.33 -15.58
N GLU A 145 4.57 -20.49 -16.02
CA GLU A 145 4.06 -20.66 -17.40
C GLU A 145 3.06 -19.57 -17.80
N ASP A 146 2.23 -19.11 -16.86
CA ASP A 146 1.18 -18.11 -17.11
C ASP A 146 1.57 -16.65 -16.83
N LYS A 147 2.73 -16.38 -16.21
CA LYS A 147 3.06 -15.04 -15.70
C LYS A 147 4.53 -14.71 -15.85
N PRO A 148 4.88 -13.54 -16.40
CA PRO A 148 6.25 -13.08 -16.43
C PRO A 148 6.77 -12.83 -15.02
N GLU A 149 8.10 -12.85 -14.87
CA GLU A 149 8.78 -12.41 -13.65
C GLU A 149 8.37 -10.97 -13.32
N ARG A 150 8.10 -10.69 -12.04
CA ARG A 150 7.70 -9.35 -11.56
C ARG A 150 8.35 -9.03 -10.24
N THR A 151 8.93 -7.84 -10.14
CA THR A 151 9.49 -7.28 -8.91
C THR A 151 8.52 -6.31 -8.29
N PHE A 152 8.27 -6.45 -6.98
CA PHE A 152 7.36 -5.59 -6.23
C PHE A 152 8.10 -4.83 -5.12
N ALA A 153 7.86 -3.52 -5.00
CA ALA A 153 8.25 -2.72 -3.85
C ALA A 153 7.32 -2.97 -2.66
N ASN A 154 7.89 -3.41 -1.55
CA ASN A 154 7.19 -3.72 -0.30
C ASN A 154 7.76 -2.91 0.86
N MET A 155 6.90 -2.64 1.85
CA MET A 155 7.29 -2.03 3.13
C MET A 155 7.39 -3.07 4.24
N LYS A 156 7.69 -4.32 3.87
CA LYS A 156 7.81 -5.44 4.78
C LYS A 156 9.04 -6.25 4.45
N ASP A 157 9.65 -6.80 5.50
CA ASP A 157 10.70 -7.80 5.35
C ASP A 157 10.14 -9.16 4.91
N ALA A 158 11.04 -10.11 4.66
CA ALA A 158 10.71 -11.49 4.31
C ALA A 158 9.83 -12.20 5.36
N ASP A 159 9.95 -11.81 6.63
CA ASP A 159 9.15 -12.34 7.75
C ASP A 159 7.78 -11.65 7.88
N GLY A 160 7.52 -10.62 7.08
CA GLY A 160 6.27 -9.86 7.05
C GLY A 160 6.16 -8.78 8.14
N ASN A 161 7.26 -8.40 8.79
CA ASN A 161 7.31 -7.27 9.71
C ASN A 161 7.34 -5.96 8.93
N TRP A 162 6.68 -4.95 9.48
CA TRP A 162 6.62 -3.62 8.87
C TRP A 162 7.93 -2.86 9.04
N LEU A 163 8.45 -2.38 7.92
CA LEU A 163 9.67 -1.58 7.82
C LEU A 163 9.35 -0.08 7.79
N ILE A 164 8.70 0.38 8.85
CA ILE A 164 8.31 1.78 9.06
C ILE A 164 8.46 2.13 10.53
N GLY A 165 8.88 3.36 10.81
CA GLY A 165 9.11 3.83 12.17
C GLY A 165 9.18 5.34 12.27
N PRO A 166 9.59 5.87 13.45
CA PRO A 166 9.81 7.30 13.63
C PRO A 166 10.85 7.82 12.62
N PRO A 167 10.80 9.11 12.24
CA PRO A 167 11.76 9.72 11.33
C PRO A 167 13.10 9.99 12.04
N THR A 168 13.72 8.94 12.57
CA THR A 168 14.95 9.00 13.36
C THR A 168 15.86 7.82 13.03
N ILE A 169 17.16 8.04 13.08
CA ILE A 169 18.19 7.00 12.95
C ILE A 169 18.86 6.86 14.30
N THR A 170 18.98 5.62 14.78
CA THR A 170 19.73 5.31 16.01
C THR A 170 21.01 4.59 15.60
N ASP A 171 22.15 5.14 16.00
CA ASP A 171 23.43 4.47 15.84
C ASP A 171 23.53 3.32 16.88
N PRO A 172 23.71 2.05 16.47
CA PRO A 172 23.75 0.91 17.38
C PRO A 172 25.03 0.89 18.24
N MET A 173 26.09 1.60 17.85
CA MET A 173 27.34 1.65 18.61
C MET A 173 27.36 2.77 19.63
N THR A 174 26.77 3.92 19.30
CA THR A 174 26.81 5.13 20.14
C THR A 174 25.48 5.44 20.82
N GLU A 175 24.40 4.76 20.42
CA GLU A 175 23.00 5.02 20.83
C GLU A 175 22.52 6.44 20.54
N VAL A 176 23.28 7.21 19.73
CA VAL A 176 22.90 8.57 19.33
C VAL A 176 21.72 8.51 18.38
N VAL A 177 20.68 9.28 18.70
CA VAL A 177 19.46 9.41 17.89
C VAL A 177 19.53 10.70 17.06
N THR A 178 19.53 10.54 15.74
CA THR A 178 19.52 11.64 14.78
C THR A 178 18.15 11.76 14.13
N ASN A 179 17.56 12.95 14.15
CA ASN A 179 16.29 13.21 13.47
C ASN A 179 16.51 13.34 11.95
N VAL A 180 15.71 12.62 11.18
CA VAL A 180 15.68 12.72 9.72
C VAL A 180 14.67 13.79 9.32
N ALA A 181 15.13 14.82 8.60
CA ALA A 181 14.25 15.82 8.05
C ALA A 181 13.32 15.16 7.01
N VAL A 182 12.00 15.20 7.25
CA VAL A 182 11.01 14.75 6.27
C VAL A 182 10.48 15.98 5.54
N PRO A 183 10.69 16.09 4.22
CA PRO A 183 10.16 17.18 3.40
C PRO A 183 8.65 17.39 3.57
N GLU A 184 8.17 18.60 3.30
CA GLU A 184 6.73 18.90 3.29
C GLU A 184 6.01 18.11 2.20
N ILE A 185 4.71 17.93 2.38
CA ILE A 185 3.86 17.18 1.46
C ILE A 185 3.82 17.91 0.11
N SER A 186 4.17 17.21 -0.98
CA SER A 186 4.11 17.77 -2.34
C SER A 186 2.88 17.31 -3.14
N VAL A 187 2.14 16.33 -2.63
CA VAL A 187 0.96 15.75 -3.30
C VAL A 187 -0.36 16.05 -2.56
N PRO A 188 -1.52 16.03 -3.25
CA PRO A 188 -2.82 16.13 -2.58
C PRO A 188 -3.07 14.98 -1.60
N ILE A 189 -3.57 15.31 -0.41
CA ILE A 189 -3.96 14.32 0.61
C ILE A 189 -5.21 13.55 0.16
N LYS A 190 -5.23 12.24 0.40
CA LYS A 190 -6.37 11.36 0.11
C LYS A 190 -7.02 10.88 1.41
N LEU A 191 -8.27 11.23 1.66
CA LEU A 191 -9.00 10.81 2.86
C LEU A 191 -10.42 10.38 2.52
N LEU A 192 -10.82 9.19 2.97
CA LEU A 192 -12.22 8.80 2.99
C LEU A 192 -12.53 7.98 4.25
N LEU A 193 -13.49 8.44 5.04
CA LEU A 193 -13.99 7.77 6.24
C LEU A 193 -15.45 7.38 6.02
N LEU A 194 -15.73 6.08 5.93
CA LEU A 194 -17.06 5.62 5.53
C LEU A 194 -18.14 5.83 6.59
N LYS A 195 -17.73 5.98 7.86
CA LYS A 195 -18.66 6.28 8.96
C LYS A 195 -19.21 7.70 8.90
N ASN A 196 -18.46 8.64 8.33
CA ASN A 196 -18.86 10.04 8.20
C ASN A 196 -18.23 10.65 6.94
N PRO A 197 -18.67 10.21 5.74
CA PRO A 197 -18.09 10.67 4.49
C PRO A 197 -18.55 12.10 4.20
N THR A 198 -17.66 12.90 3.62
CA THR A 198 -17.98 14.26 3.15
C THR A 198 -17.66 14.39 1.66
N LYS A 199 -18.19 15.44 1.01
CA LYS A 199 -17.94 15.68 -0.41
C LYS A 199 -16.45 15.87 -0.68
N GLU A 200 -15.76 16.62 0.18
CA GLU A 200 -14.33 16.89 0.07
C GLU A 200 -13.50 15.61 0.21
N GLN A 201 -13.92 14.67 1.08
CA GLN A 201 -13.29 13.36 1.20
C GLN A 201 -13.45 12.55 -0.08
N TRP A 202 -14.67 12.52 -0.63
CA TRP A 202 -14.95 11.82 -1.88
C TRP A 202 -14.12 12.40 -3.03
N GLU A 203 -14.09 13.72 -3.17
CA GLU A 203 -13.29 14.42 -4.20
C GLU A 203 -11.78 14.22 -4.01
N SER A 204 -11.28 14.09 -2.78
CA SER A 204 -9.85 13.88 -2.53
C SER A 204 -9.29 12.60 -3.18
N ILE A 205 -10.16 11.60 -3.39
CA ILE A 205 -9.78 10.33 -4.01
C ILE A 205 -10.05 10.29 -5.52
N PHE A 206 -10.73 11.29 -6.06
CA PHE A 206 -10.96 11.45 -7.50
C PHE A 206 -9.63 11.64 -8.24
N ILE A 207 -9.53 11.06 -9.43
CA ILE A 207 -8.40 11.26 -10.33
C ILE A 207 -8.98 11.52 -11.71
N ASP A 208 -8.77 12.74 -12.20
CA ASP A 208 -9.29 13.17 -13.48
C ASP A 208 -8.55 12.56 -14.68
N GLY A 209 -9.26 12.45 -15.79
CA GLY A 209 -8.77 12.01 -17.09
C GLY A 209 -8.87 10.51 -17.35
N THR A 210 -8.36 10.11 -18.52
CA THR A 210 -8.33 8.73 -19.01
C THR A 210 -6.90 8.21 -19.10
N ARG A 211 -6.75 6.90 -19.15
CA ARG A 211 -5.49 6.19 -19.43
C ARG A 211 -5.74 5.14 -20.51
N THR A 212 -4.79 5.02 -21.43
CA THR A 212 -4.79 3.95 -22.42
C THR A 212 -4.23 2.68 -21.79
N VAL A 213 -5.02 1.61 -21.77
CA VAL A 213 -4.61 0.29 -21.26
C VAL A 213 -4.58 -0.68 -22.43
N LYS A 214 -3.43 -1.28 -22.67
CA LYS A 214 -3.27 -2.41 -23.59
C LYS A 214 -3.68 -3.70 -22.90
N ASP A 215 -4.60 -4.43 -23.48
CA ASP A 215 -4.94 -5.77 -23.02
C ASP A 215 -3.87 -6.81 -23.43
N ALA A 216 -4.02 -8.05 -22.98
CA ALA A 216 -3.09 -9.15 -23.31
C ALA A 216 -3.06 -9.51 -24.82
N LYS A 217 -4.00 -8.97 -25.61
CA LYS A 217 -4.11 -9.15 -27.07
C LYS A 217 -3.60 -7.91 -27.81
N GLY A 218 -3.06 -6.92 -27.11
CA GLY A 218 -2.54 -5.67 -27.68
C GLY A 218 -3.62 -4.64 -28.05
N VAL A 219 -4.87 -4.86 -27.66
CA VAL A 219 -5.96 -3.90 -27.90
C VAL A 219 -5.87 -2.77 -26.89
N GLU A 220 -5.76 -1.54 -27.39
CA GLU A 220 -5.78 -0.32 -26.59
C GLU A 220 -7.23 0.04 -26.24
N THR A 221 -7.50 0.22 -24.95
CA THR A 221 -8.78 0.71 -24.44
C THR A 221 -8.56 1.95 -23.59
N GLU A 222 -9.37 2.98 -23.78
CA GLU A 222 -9.38 4.13 -22.88
C GLU A 222 -10.18 3.76 -21.63
N GLN A 223 -9.53 3.85 -20.47
CA GLN A 223 -10.15 3.61 -19.18
C GLN A 223 -10.05 4.87 -18.33
N SER A 224 -11.08 5.13 -17.53
CA SER A 224 -11.09 6.19 -16.53
C SER A 224 -9.90 6.06 -15.57
N LYS A 225 -9.28 7.18 -15.19
CA LYS A 225 -8.30 7.23 -14.09
C LYS A 225 -8.97 7.19 -12.72
N ASN A 226 -10.28 7.43 -12.63
CA ASN A 226 -11.08 7.43 -11.40
C ASN A 226 -11.40 6.02 -10.86
N TRP A 227 -10.45 5.10 -10.99
CA TRP A 227 -10.64 3.68 -10.70
C TRP A 227 -10.98 3.41 -9.21
N LEU A 228 -10.57 4.28 -8.28
CA LEU A 228 -10.76 4.04 -6.85
C LEU A 228 -12.21 4.33 -6.41
N GLN A 229 -12.81 5.42 -6.89
CA GLN A 229 -14.21 5.69 -6.63
C GLN A 229 -15.09 4.63 -7.28
N GLU A 230 -14.79 4.28 -8.55
CA GLU A 230 -15.48 3.20 -9.28
C GLU A 230 -15.37 1.86 -8.54
N ASP A 231 -14.17 1.49 -8.08
CA ASP A 231 -13.96 0.27 -7.30
C ASP A 231 -14.77 0.27 -5.99
N ILE A 232 -14.90 1.40 -5.31
CA ILE A 232 -15.70 1.49 -4.09
C ILE A 232 -17.19 1.29 -4.41
N VAL A 233 -17.73 2.01 -5.38
CA VAL A 233 -19.15 1.91 -5.76
C VAL A 233 -19.51 0.50 -6.21
N GLN A 234 -18.66 -0.14 -7.01
CA GLN A 234 -18.94 -1.45 -7.61
C GLN A 234 -18.75 -2.62 -6.65
N ASN A 235 -17.74 -2.56 -5.77
CA ASN A 235 -17.28 -3.75 -5.04
C ASN A 235 -17.47 -3.65 -3.50
N MET A 236 -17.97 -2.52 -2.98
CA MET A 236 -18.28 -2.40 -1.56
C MET A 236 -19.55 -3.17 -1.21
N VAL A 237 -19.42 -4.15 -0.31
CA VAL A 237 -20.57 -4.87 0.24
C VAL A 237 -21.35 -3.93 1.17
N GLY A 238 -22.65 -3.80 0.90
CA GLY A 238 -23.53 -2.87 1.62
C GLY A 238 -23.33 -1.41 1.22
N PHE A 239 -22.94 -1.14 -0.03
CA PHE A 239 -22.92 0.22 -0.57
C PHE A 239 -24.33 0.82 -0.59
N GLU A 240 -25.33 0.08 -1.06
CA GLU A 240 -26.72 0.50 -1.09
C GLU A 240 -27.23 0.80 0.34
N GLY A 241 -27.84 1.98 0.53
CA GLY A 241 -28.30 2.45 1.84
C GLY A 241 -27.19 2.93 2.78
N SER A 242 -25.92 2.96 2.35
CA SER A 242 -24.83 3.53 3.15
C SER A 242 -24.83 5.06 3.14
N ALA A 243 -24.19 5.67 4.15
CA ALA A 243 -23.97 7.12 4.17
C ALA A 243 -23.18 7.61 2.94
N LEU A 244 -22.30 6.76 2.39
CA LEU A 244 -21.57 7.07 1.18
C LEU A 244 -22.50 7.10 -0.04
N GLN A 245 -23.42 6.14 -0.19
CA GLN A 245 -24.40 6.15 -1.28
C GLN A 245 -25.31 7.39 -1.19
N THR A 246 -25.77 7.76 -0.01
CA THR A 246 -26.56 8.99 0.19
C THR A 246 -25.79 10.24 -0.24
N LEU A 247 -24.51 10.33 0.11
CA LEU A 247 -23.63 11.42 -0.33
C LEU A 247 -23.50 11.42 -1.86
N VAL A 248 -23.08 10.30 -2.44
CA VAL A 248 -22.84 10.11 -3.88
C VAL A 248 -24.09 10.45 -4.70
N SER A 249 -25.27 9.95 -4.31
CA SER A 249 -26.52 10.25 -5.00
C SER A 249 -26.99 11.69 -4.83
N GLY A 250 -26.60 12.37 -3.74
CA GLY A 250 -26.85 13.80 -3.53
C GLY A 250 -25.89 14.70 -4.31
N VAL A 251 -24.73 14.19 -4.73
CA VAL A 251 -23.78 14.88 -5.63
C VAL A 251 -24.17 14.52 -7.07
N GLY A 252 -25.15 15.24 -7.63
CA GLY A 252 -25.74 14.97 -8.95
C GLY A 252 -24.84 15.03 -10.19
N ASP A 253 -23.51 15.01 -10.05
CA ASP A 253 -22.51 15.14 -11.13
C ASP A 253 -21.37 14.12 -11.00
N LEU A 254 -21.69 12.84 -10.77
CA LEU A 254 -20.68 11.79 -10.79
C LEU A 254 -20.61 11.13 -12.16
N ASN A 255 -19.60 11.52 -12.95
CA ASN A 255 -19.13 10.80 -14.14
C ASN A 255 -18.55 9.43 -13.75
N LEU A 256 -19.40 8.54 -13.23
CA LEU A 256 -19.08 7.14 -13.04
C LEU A 256 -19.36 6.46 -14.38
N ASN A 257 -18.31 6.12 -15.13
CA ASN A 257 -18.45 5.19 -16.26
C ASN A 257 -18.70 3.79 -15.68
N LEU A 258 -19.94 3.55 -15.27
CA LEU A 258 -20.42 2.24 -14.84
C LEU A 258 -20.59 1.39 -16.10
N ASP A 259 -19.65 0.49 -16.38
CA ASP A 259 -19.86 -0.59 -17.34
C ASP A 259 -20.93 -1.54 -16.78
N PRO A 260 -22.13 -1.66 -17.39
CA PRO A 260 -23.20 -2.50 -16.88
C PRO A 260 -22.92 -4.01 -17.01
N GLY A 261 -21.82 -4.42 -17.64
CA GLY A 261 -21.61 -5.79 -18.12
C GLY A 261 -21.04 -6.81 -17.13
N LYS A 262 -20.85 -6.50 -15.83
CA LYS A 262 -20.17 -7.43 -14.90
C LYS A 262 -20.87 -7.68 -13.56
N VAL A 263 -22.20 -7.59 -13.53
CA VAL A 263 -23.01 -8.13 -12.43
C VAL A 263 -23.30 -9.60 -12.75
N GLU A 264 -22.38 -10.49 -12.38
CA GLU A 264 -22.76 -11.90 -12.21
C GLU A 264 -23.60 -11.99 -10.94
N THR A 265 -24.92 -11.98 -11.13
CA THR A 265 -25.91 -12.38 -10.12
C THR A 265 -25.66 -13.84 -9.77
N PRO A 266 -25.24 -14.21 -8.55
CA PRO A 266 -25.21 -15.61 -8.16
C PRO A 266 -26.65 -16.08 -7.99
N GLU A 267 -27.05 -17.10 -8.77
CA GLU A 267 -28.27 -17.86 -8.55
C GLU A 267 -28.31 -18.37 -7.10
N GLU A 268 -29.41 -18.06 -6.42
CA GLU A 268 -29.73 -18.46 -5.07
C GLU A 268 -30.17 -19.94 -5.10
N GLU A 269 -29.23 -20.86 -4.85
CA GLU A 269 -29.58 -22.27 -4.63
C GLU A 269 -30.18 -22.41 -3.22
N VAL A 270 -31.51 -22.46 -3.18
CA VAL A 270 -32.32 -22.70 -1.98
C VAL A 270 -32.05 -24.12 -1.48
N LEU A 271 -31.31 -24.26 -0.37
CA LEU A 271 -31.20 -25.52 0.37
C LEU A 271 -32.18 -25.53 1.55
N GLU A 272 -33.06 -26.53 1.54
CA GLU A 272 -34.12 -26.78 2.52
C GLU A 272 -33.59 -26.99 3.96
N PRO A 273 -34.39 -26.68 5.01
CA PRO A 273 -33.95 -26.73 6.39
C PRO A 273 -33.91 -28.16 6.94
N VAL A 274 -32.73 -28.62 7.34
CA VAL A 274 -32.57 -29.88 8.10
C VAL A 274 -32.74 -29.61 9.60
N THR A 275 -33.64 -30.36 10.22
CA THR A 275 -33.99 -30.33 11.64
C THR A 275 -32.86 -30.83 12.56
N PRO A 276 -32.74 -30.33 13.81
CA PRO A 276 -31.69 -30.76 14.74
C PRO A 276 -32.01 -32.12 15.37
N ALA A 277 -31.09 -33.08 15.25
CA ALA A 277 -31.15 -34.36 15.95
C ALA A 277 -30.33 -34.34 17.26
N GLU A 278 -30.95 -34.93 18.28
CA GLU A 278 -30.59 -35.04 19.70
C GLU A 278 -29.21 -35.64 20.01
N ALA A 279 -28.65 -35.20 21.15
CA ALA A 279 -27.47 -35.77 21.80
C ALA A 279 -27.78 -37.08 22.55
N PRO A 280 -26.81 -37.98 22.73
CA PRO A 280 -26.82 -38.91 23.86
C PRO A 280 -25.71 -38.59 24.88
N LYS A 281 -26.10 -38.71 26.15
CA LYS A 281 -25.32 -38.50 27.36
C LYS A 281 -24.61 -39.80 27.83
N THR A 282 -23.33 -39.68 28.21
CA THR A 282 -22.59 -40.36 29.33
C THR A 282 -22.44 -41.91 29.37
N PRO A 283 -21.44 -42.51 30.07
CA PRO A 283 -20.81 -42.02 31.32
C PRO A 283 -19.28 -42.12 31.49
N VAL A 284 -18.87 -41.41 32.55
CA VAL A 284 -17.56 -41.21 33.17
C VAL A 284 -16.99 -42.50 33.78
N GLU A 285 -15.69 -42.74 33.62
CA GLU A 285 -14.89 -43.58 34.52
C GLU A 285 -13.63 -42.80 34.96
N ALA A 286 -13.31 -42.92 36.24
CA ALA A 286 -12.43 -42.03 37.00
C ALA A 286 -10.95 -42.45 37.00
N ALA A 287 -10.10 -41.41 37.01
CA ALA A 287 -8.71 -41.22 37.47
C ALA A 287 -7.83 -42.41 37.95
N PRO A 288 -6.49 -42.25 37.89
CA PRO A 288 -5.86 -41.66 39.06
C PRO A 288 -4.82 -40.55 38.78
N VAL A 289 -4.69 -39.72 39.81
CA VAL A 289 -3.79 -38.58 40.00
C VAL A 289 -2.35 -39.05 40.21
N VAL A 290 -1.38 -38.38 39.59
CA VAL A 290 0.01 -38.30 40.11
C VAL A 290 0.51 -36.86 39.95
N ASP A 291 1.06 -36.35 41.05
CA ASP A 291 1.48 -34.98 41.37
C ASP A 291 2.82 -34.54 40.67
N PRO A 292 3.32 -33.31 40.87
CA PRO A 292 3.91 -32.48 39.82
C PRO A 292 5.44 -32.37 39.89
N ALA A 293 5.97 -31.51 39.02
CA ALA A 293 7.31 -30.92 38.99
C ALA A 293 8.32 -31.57 38.02
N VAL A 294 8.49 -30.92 36.86
CA VAL A 294 9.81 -30.53 36.33
C VAL A 294 9.61 -29.25 35.51
N GLU A 295 10.13 -28.12 35.99
CA GLU A 295 10.37 -26.92 35.18
C GLU A 295 11.31 -27.24 34.00
N PRO A 296 11.20 -26.48 32.90
CA PRO A 296 12.42 -25.87 32.41
C PRO A 296 12.27 -24.38 32.20
N LYS A 297 13.05 -23.65 33.00
CA LYS A 297 13.84 -22.46 32.66
C LYS A 297 13.23 -21.52 31.62
N GLN A 298 12.68 -20.44 32.14
CA GLN A 298 12.72 -19.14 31.49
C GLN A 298 14.18 -18.75 31.22
N THR A 299 14.54 -18.67 29.94
CA THR A 299 15.60 -17.78 29.50
C THR A 299 14.92 -16.52 28.99
N LYS A 300 14.97 -15.47 29.80
CA LYS A 300 14.78 -14.10 29.32
C LYS A 300 15.84 -13.86 28.23
N GLN A 301 15.42 -13.45 27.06
CA GLN A 301 16.32 -12.76 26.15
C GLN A 301 15.57 -11.65 25.43
N ASP A 302 16.31 -10.56 25.31
CA ASP A 302 15.89 -9.19 25.10
C ASP A 302 14.98 -8.93 23.92
N VAL A 303 14.13 -7.94 24.13
CA VAL A 303 13.31 -7.29 23.12
C VAL A 303 14.18 -6.24 22.42
N SER A 304 15.02 -6.65 21.48
CA SER A 304 15.70 -5.70 20.57
C SER A 304 15.96 -6.39 19.24
N GLY A 305 15.21 -6.00 18.22
CA GLY A 305 15.36 -6.52 16.86
C GLY A 305 14.65 -5.59 15.90
N ALA A 306 15.20 -4.39 15.72
CA ALA A 306 15.07 -3.70 14.45
C ALA A 306 15.93 -4.47 13.42
N PRO A 307 15.49 -4.62 12.17
CA PRO A 307 16.25 -5.39 11.18
C PRO A 307 17.57 -4.69 10.88
N ASP A 308 18.64 -5.48 10.96
CA ASP A 308 20.03 -5.11 10.66
C ASP A 308 20.16 -4.42 9.30
N ALA A 309 20.38 -3.11 9.35
CA ALA A 309 21.14 -2.35 8.38
C ALA A 309 22.02 -1.40 9.21
N SER A 310 23.30 -1.28 8.87
CA SER A 310 24.17 -0.39 9.63
C SER A 310 23.70 1.07 9.45
N PRO A 311 23.92 1.98 10.40
CA PRO A 311 23.61 3.40 10.19
C PRO A 311 24.27 3.95 8.94
N ALA A 312 25.44 3.42 8.55
CA ALA A 312 26.12 3.79 7.32
C ALA A 312 25.26 3.47 6.07
N ASP A 313 24.57 2.33 6.04
CA ASP A 313 23.68 1.97 4.94
C ASP A 313 22.46 2.92 4.88
N ILE A 314 21.91 3.28 6.04
CA ILE A 314 20.79 4.24 6.13
C ILE A 314 21.23 5.62 5.64
N MET A 315 22.38 6.12 6.11
CA MET A 315 22.92 7.41 5.70
C MET A 315 23.22 7.44 4.19
N ALA A 316 23.82 6.38 3.66
CA ALA A 316 24.09 6.24 2.23
C ALA A 316 22.80 6.28 1.38
N ASP A 317 21.74 5.60 1.82
CA ASP A 317 20.43 5.64 1.14
C ASP A 317 19.77 7.02 1.20
N LEU A 318 19.96 7.74 2.31
CA LEU A 318 19.46 9.09 2.51
C LEU A 318 20.29 10.17 1.81
N GLY A 319 21.49 9.83 1.32
CA GLY A 319 22.44 10.78 0.75
C GLY A 319 23.04 11.72 1.80
N LEU A 320 23.19 11.25 3.04
CA LEU A 320 23.76 11.97 4.18
C LEU A 320 25.18 11.51 4.50
#